data_AF-A0A4P6JZQ9-F1
#
_entry.id   AF-A0A4P6JZQ9-F1
#
_cell.length_a   1.000
_cell.length_b   1.000
_cell.length_c   1.000
_cell.angle_alpha   90.00
_cell.angle_beta   90.00
_cell.angle_gamma   90.00
#
_symmetry.space_group_name_H-M   'P 1'
#
loop_
_entity.id
_entity.type
_entity.pdbx_description
1 polymer ?
#
loop_
_entity_poly.entity_id
_entity_poly.type
_entity_poly.pdbx_seq_one_letter_code
_entity_poly.pdbx_strand_id
1 'polypeptide(L)'
;MQQTMKQLAHPKRLEMLFHGVKTVRLIGALLRDRRVHIMRKTLFLGSVAALLLVLFFPDLFSEAILSTVLPLVGTILGVPLDAGLDWIAFALLVSNMLRFFPAERVAEHYTSIF
;
A
#
# COMPACT_ATOMS: atom_id res chain seq x y z
N MET A 1 -33.77 8.50 -17.21
CA MET A 1 -32.29 8.59 -17.16
C MET A 1 -31.79 7.46 -16.27
N GLN A 2 -31.19 6.43 -16.88
CA GLN A 2 -30.67 5.25 -16.17
C GLN A 2 -29.45 5.66 -15.33
N GLN A 3 -29.58 5.64 -14.01
CA GLN A 3 -28.45 5.67 -13.10
C GLN A 3 -27.81 4.28 -13.11
N THR A 4 -26.81 4.09 -13.96
CA THR A 4 -25.94 2.91 -13.93
C THR A 4 -25.29 2.85 -12.56
N MET A 5 -25.69 1.88 -11.74
CA MET A 5 -24.93 1.46 -10.58
C MET A 5 -23.54 1.06 -11.09
N LYS A 6 -22.58 2.00 -11.06
CA LYS A 6 -21.16 1.66 -11.19
C LYS A 6 -20.87 0.75 -10.00
N GLN A 7 -20.85 -0.55 -10.24
CA GLN A 7 -20.22 -1.50 -9.33
C GLN A 7 -18.82 -0.93 -9.05
N LEU A 8 -18.62 -0.46 -7.82
CA LEU A 8 -17.31 -0.06 -7.33
C LEU A 8 -16.45 -1.31 -7.45
N ALA A 9 -15.63 -1.37 -8.51
CA ALA A 9 -14.71 -2.46 -8.76
C ALA A 9 -13.80 -2.53 -7.53
N HIS A 10 -14.05 -3.49 -6.65
CA HIS A 10 -13.22 -3.69 -5.48
C HIS A 10 -11.86 -4.15 -5.99
N PRO A 11 -10.79 -3.39 -5.73
CA PRO A 11 -9.47 -3.75 -6.20
C PRO A 11 -9.09 -5.11 -5.62
N LYS A 12 -8.91 -6.11 -6.48
CA LYS A 12 -8.41 -7.42 -6.07
C LYS A 12 -6.93 -7.26 -5.75
N ARG A 13 -6.61 -7.29 -4.46
CA ARG A 13 -5.24 -7.09 -3.93
C ARG A 13 -4.21 -7.98 -4.61
N LEU A 14 -4.59 -9.20 -4.99
CA LEU A 14 -3.72 -10.14 -5.70
C LEU A 14 -3.47 -9.74 -7.16
N GLU A 15 -4.48 -9.22 -7.89
CA GLU A 15 -4.30 -8.74 -9.27
C GLU A 15 -3.37 -7.53 -9.34
N MET A 16 -3.38 -6.68 -8.31
CA MET A 16 -2.43 -5.55 -8.19
C MET A 16 -0.98 -6.01 -8.05
N LEU A 17 -0.73 -7.08 -7.29
CA LEU A 17 0.64 -7.59 -7.09
C LEU A 17 1.21 -8.22 -8.36
N PHE A 18 0.40 -8.94 -9.13
CA PHE A 18 0.82 -9.51 -10.42
C PHE A 18 1.09 -8.44 -11.49
N HIS A 19 0.56 -7.22 -11.34
CA HIS A 19 0.82 -6.10 -12.24
C HIS A 19 1.61 -4.99 -11.55
N GLY A 20 2.83 -5.28 -11.09
CA GLY A 20 3.70 -4.30 -10.43
C GLY A 20 3.80 -2.95 -11.17
N VAL A 21 3.89 -2.96 -12.50
CA VAL A 21 3.90 -1.73 -13.34
C VAL A 21 2.58 -0.95 -13.23
N LYS A 22 1.42 -1.62 -13.29
CA LYS A 22 0.11 -0.96 -13.16
C LYS A 22 -0.08 -0.42 -11.74
N THR A 23 0.42 -1.12 -10.72
CA THR A 23 0.35 -0.68 -9.32
C THR A 23 1.17 0.58 -9.07
N VAL A 24 2.39 0.66 -9.59
CA VAL A 24 3.19 1.89 -9.54
C VAL A 24 2.48 3.04 -10.27
N ARG A 25 1.87 2.76 -11.42
CA ARG A 25 1.10 3.76 -12.19
C ARG A 25 -0.14 4.24 -11.42
N LEU A 26 -0.85 3.35 -10.73
CA LEU A 26 -1.98 3.67 -9.88
C LEU A 26 -1.58 4.54 -8.69
N ILE A 27 -0.50 4.18 -7.99
CA ILE A 27 0.06 4.98 -6.90
C ILE A 27 0.42 6.38 -7.42
N GLY A 28 1.12 6.46 -8.55
CA GLY A 28 1.47 7.74 -9.18
C GLY A 28 0.26 8.60 -9.53
N ALA A 29 -0.81 7.99 -10.05
CA ALA A 29 -2.07 8.68 -10.35
C ALA A 29 -2.73 9.24 -9.08
N LEU A 30 -2.80 8.44 -8.01
CA LEU A 30 -3.34 8.87 -6.72
C LEU A 30 -2.53 9.99 -6.06
N LEU A 31 -1.21 9.95 -6.19
CA LEU A 31 -0.31 11.00 -5.68
C LEU A 31 -0.44 12.30 -6.47
N ARG A 32 -0.72 12.23 -7.77
CA ARG A 32 -0.92 13.41 -8.64
C ARG A 32 -2.34 13.99 -8.55
N ASP A 33 -3.31 13.20 -8.10
CA ASP A 33 -4.70 13.64 -7.97
C ASP A 33 -4.84 14.80 -6.96
N ARG A 34 -5.25 15.97 -7.43
CA ARG A 34 -5.46 17.16 -6.58
C ARG A 34 -6.62 17.02 -5.60
N ARG A 35 -7.55 16.07 -5.85
CA ARG A 35 -8.71 15.81 -5.00
C ARG A 35 -8.36 14.99 -3.75
N VAL A 36 -7.16 14.39 -3.71
CA VAL A 36 -6.65 13.68 -2.54
C VAL A 36 -5.95 14.66 -1.61
N HIS A 37 -6.40 14.73 -0.35
CA HIS A 37 -5.82 15.60 0.67
C HIS A 37 -4.33 15.32 0.87
N ILE A 38 -3.52 16.37 1.03
CA ILE A 38 -2.06 16.25 1.12
C ILE A 38 -1.63 15.37 2.29
N MET A 39 -2.35 15.45 3.42
CA MET A 39 -2.09 14.61 4.60
C MET A 39 -2.12 13.11 4.27
N ARG A 40 -3.04 12.64 3.42
CA ARG A 40 -3.11 11.23 3.02
C ARG A 40 -1.93 10.81 2.14
N LYS A 41 -1.47 11.72 1.28
CA LYS A 41 -0.27 11.52 0.45
C LYS A 41 0.97 11.45 1.33
N THR A 42 1.12 12.38 2.28
CA THR A 42 2.25 12.41 3.21
C THR A 42 2.25 11.19 4.12
N LEU A 43 1.09 10.73 4.61
CA LEU A 43 0.99 9.48 5.36
C LEU A 43 1.42 8.29 4.51
N PHE A 44 0.94 8.19 3.27
CA PHE A 44 1.35 7.10 2.38
C PHE A 44 2.85 7.13 2.07
N LEU A 45 3.39 8.26 1.61
CA LEU A 45 4.83 8.40 1.32
C LEU A 45 5.69 8.18 2.57
N GLY A 46 5.30 8.78 3.69
CA GLY A 46 6.04 8.67 4.96
C GLY A 46 6.09 7.24 5.45
N SER A 47 4.97 6.51 5.38
CA SER A 47 4.95 5.11 5.75
C SER A 47 5.71 4.23 4.75
N VAL A 48 5.68 4.51 3.43
CA VAL A 48 6.50 3.79 2.43
C VAL A 48 7.98 4.02 2.69
N ALA A 49 8.38 5.27 2.96
CA ALA A 49 9.75 5.63 3.29
C ALA A 49 10.22 4.96 4.60
N ALA A 50 9.37 4.91 5.63
CA ALA A 50 9.65 4.17 6.85
C ALA A 50 9.85 2.67 6.57
N LEU A 51 9.01 2.08 5.72
CA LEU A 51 9.15 0.68 5.31
C LEU A 51 10.45 0.42 4.56
N LEU A 52 10.86 1.35 3.67
CA LEU A 52 12.15 1.29 2.98
C LEU A 52 13.33 1.44 3.93
N LEU A 53 13.24 2.31 4.95
CA LEU A 53 14.28 2.43 5.96
C LEU A 53 14.46 1.11 6.73
N VAL A 54 13.35 0.47 7.12
CA VAL A 54 13.39 -0.86 7.76
C VAL A 54 13.99 -1.91 6.82
N LEU A 55 13.67 -1.84 5.51
CA LEU A 55 14.15 -2.78 4.51
C LEU A 55 15.66 -2.66 4.24
N PHE A 56 16.16 -1.43 4.06
CA PHE A 56 17.54 -1.17 3.66
C PHE A 56 18.50 -1.03 4.84
N PHE A 57 17.99 -0.64 6.00
CA PHE A 57 18.79 -0.39 7.20
C PHE A 57 18.19 -1.09 8.42
N PRO A 58 18.07 -2.43 8.39
CA PRO A 58 17.56 -3.18 9.53
C PRO A 58 18.38 -2.89 10.80
N ASP A 59 19.69 -2.66 10.67
CA ASP A 59 20.62 -2.38 11.77
C ASP A 59 20.38 -1.03 12.47
N LEU A 60 19.67 -0.09 11.84
CA LEU A 60 19.29 1.18 12.49
C LEU A 60 18.18 1.01 13.52
N PHE A 61 17.47 -0.11 13.48
CA PHE A 61 16.39 -0.42 14.40
C PHE A 61 16.89 -1.39 15.46
N SER A 62 16.67 -1.06 16.73
CA SER A 62 17.08 -1.96 17.82
C SER A 62 16.36 -3.30 17.71
N GLU A 63 17.05 -4.38 18.08
CA GLU A 63 16.48 -5.73 18.13
C GLU A 63 15.14 -5.77 18.87
N ALA A 64 14.96 -4.92 19.90
CA ALA A 64 13.71 -4.80 20.65
C ALA A 64 12.53 -4.24 19.84
N ILE A 65 12.76 -3.26 18.95
CA ILE A 65 11.70 -2.68 18.11
C ILE A 65 11.30 -3.68 17.03
N LEU A 66 12.29 -4.28 16.35
CA LEU A 66 12.03 -5.26 15.31
C LEU A 66 11.32 -6.50 15.89
N SER A 67 11.77 -7.04 17.02
CA SER A 67 11.19 -8.24 17.65
C SER A 67 9.81 -8.04 18.27
N THR A 68 9.42 -6.82 18.63
CA THR A 68 8.09 -6.55 19.23
C THR A 68 7.07 -6.09 18.18
N VAL A 69 7.50 -5.23 17.25
CA VAL A 69 6.60 -4.58 16.30
C VAL A 69 6.36 -5.45 15.06
N LEU A 70 7.39 -6.12 14.52
CA LEU A 70 7.23 -6.95 13.33
C LEU A 70 6.23 -8.10 13.55
N PRO A 71 6.24 -8.87 14.65
CA PRO A 71 5.26 -9.94 14.83
C PRO A 71 3.84 -9.42 14.93
N LEU A 72 3.63 -8.28 15.59
CA LEU A 72 2.31 -7.66 15.75
C LEU A 72 1.76 -7.18 14.40
N VAL A 73 2.60 -6.53 13.61
CA VAL A 73 2.28 -6.09 12.25
C VAL A 73 2.03 -7.29 11.33
N GLY A 74 2.85 -8.34 11.42
CA GLY A 74 2.73 -9.57 10.65
C GLY A 74 1.43 -10.31 10.93
N THR A 75 1.02 -10.38 12.20
CA THR A 75 -0.25 -11.00 12.61
C THR A 75 -1.47 -10.21 12.11
N ILE A 76 -1.42 -8.88 12.17
CA ILE A 76 -2.53 -8.02 11.70
C ILE A 76 -2.65 -8.02 10.17
N LEU A 77 -1.52 -8.17 9.47
CA LEU A 77 -1.44 -8.08 8.02
C LEU A 77 -1.44 -9.44 7.32
N GLY A 78 -1.31 -10.55 8.07
CA GLY A 78 -1.29 -11.91 7.53
C GLY A 78 -0.05 -12.24 6.70
N VAL A 79 1.10 -11.62 6.99
CA VAL A 79 2.35 -11.80 6.24
C VAL A 79 3.42 -12.38 7.19
N PRO A 80 4.10 -13.49 6.83
CA PRO A 80 5.21 -14.01 7.61
C PRO A 80 6.37 -13.02 7.53
N LEU A 81 6.64 -12.32 8.63
CA LEU A 81 7.74 -11.37 8.79
C LEU A 81 8.94 -12.00 9.51
N ASP A 82 8.84 -13.29 9.77
CA ASP A 82 9.72 -14.15 10.57
C ASP A 82 11.13 -14.27 9.97
N ALA A 83 11.31 -13.88 8.70
CA ALA A 83 12.61 -13.84 8.01
C ALA A 83 13.18 -12.41 7.82
N GLY A 84 12.53 -11.40 8.39
CA GLY A 84 12.77 -9.99 8.04
C GLY A 84 11.81 -9.52 6.93
N LEU A 85 11.73 -8.21 6.73
CA LEU A 85 10.94 -7.62 5.66
C LEU A 85 11.61 -7.96 4.32
N ASP A 86 11.00 -8.78 3.47
CA ASP A 86 11.47 -9.03 2.09
C ASP A 86 10.66 -8.21 1.06
N TRP A 87 11.14 -8.09 -0.18
CA TRP A 87 10.52 -7.34 -1.28
C TRP A 87 9.06 -7.73 -1.53
N ILE A 88 8.70 -9.01 -1.32
CA ILE A 88 7.31 -9.47 -1.43
C ILE A 88 6.46 -8.95 -0.28
N ALA A 89 6.95 -9.05 0.95
CA ALA A 89 6.27 -8.50 2.13
C ALA A 89 6.10 -6.97 2.01
N PHE A 90 7.15 -6.28 1.54
CA PHE A 90 7.11 -4.87 1.20
C PHE A 90 6.01 -4.56 0.17
N ALA A 91 5.95 -5.29 -0.95
CA ALA A 91 4.93 -5.08 -1.97
C ALA A 91 3.50 -5.29 -1.45
N LEU A 92 3.28 -6.30 -0.59
CA LEU A 92 2.01 -6.56 0.08
C LEU A 92 1.61 -5.42 1.02
N LEU A 93 2.54 -4.96 1.85
CA LEU A 93 2.35 -3.84 2.77
C LEU A 93 2.00 -2.56 2.01
N VAL A 94 2.78 -2.20 0.98
CA VAL A 94 2.53 -1.02 0.14
C VAL A 94 1.16 -1.11 -0.53
N SER A 95 0.78 -2.28 -1.05
CA SER A 95 -0.55 -2.50 -1.65
C SER A 95 -1.67 -2.34 -0.62
N ASN A 96 -1.48 -2.82 0.61
CA ASN A 96 -2.44 -2.61 1.70
C ASN A 96 -2.57 -1.14 2.09
N MET A 97 -1.48 -0.36 1.99
CA MET A 97 -1.47 1.07 2.32
C MET A 97 -2.26 1.93 1.33
N LEU A 98 -2.71 1.38 0.19
CA LEU A 98 -3.69 2.03 -0.67
C LEU A 98 -4.98 2.40 0.09
N ARG A 99 -5.28 1.72 1.21
CA ARG A 99 -6.39 2.06 2.12
C ARG A 99 -6.31 3.46 2.75
N PHE A 100 -5.15 4.12 2.72
CA PHE A 100 -5.03 5.51 3.17
C PHE A 100 -5.73 6.49 2.22
N PHE A 101 -5.86 6.11 0.95
CA PHE A 101 -6.59 6.90 -0.04
C PHE A 101 -8.10 6.61 0.05
N PRO A 102 -8.96 7.59 -0.31
CA PRO A 102 -10.39 7.37 -0.36
C PRO A 102 -10.73 6.24 -1.36
N ALA A 103 -11.58 5.30 -0.95
CA ALA A 103 -11.89 4.10 -1.73
C ALA A 103 -12.47 4.46 -3.12
N GLU A 104 -13.23 5.54 -3.22
CA GLU A 104 -13.82 6.03 -4.46
C GLU A 104 -12.75 6.47 -5.46
N ARG A 105 -11.66 7.11 -4.97
CA ARG A 105 -10.54 7.56 -5.80
C ARG A 105 -9.70 6.38 -6.25
N VAL A 106 -9.44 5.44 -5.34
CA VAL A 106 -8.71 4.21 -5.69
C VAL A 106 -9.46 3.45 -6.76
N ALA A 107 -10.78 3.28 -6.63
CA ALA A 107 -11.60 2.61 -7.63
C ALA A 107 -11.64 3.37 -8.97
N GLU A 108 -11.78 4.70 -8.95
CA GLU A 108 -11.78 5.56 -10.15
C GLU A 108 -10.48 5.38 -10.96
N HIS A 109 -9.32 5.46 -10.30
CA HIS A 109 -8.03 5.27 -10.97
C HIS A 109 -7.74 3.80 -11.29
N TYR A 110 -8.24 2.85 -10.48
CA TYR A 110 -8.10 1.42 -10.75
C TYR A 110 -8.80 1.02 -12.04
N THR A 111 -10.08 1.38 -12.20
CA THR A 111 -10.85 1.11 -13.43
C THR A 111 -10.26 1.79 -14.66
N SER A 112 -9.51 2.89 -14.50
CA SER A 112 -8.84 3.54 -15.62
C SER A 112 -7.53 2.86 -16.05
N ILE A 113 -6.90 2.07 -15.18
CA ILE A 113 -5.54 1.54 -15.39
C ILE A 113 -5.55 0.02 -15.58
N PHE A 114 -6.46 -0.69 -14.91
CA PHE A 114 -6.56 -2.15 -14.92
C PHE A 114 -7.59 -2.64 -15.92
#